data_AF-A0A2V6UM89-F1
#
_entry.id   AF-A0A2V6UM89-F1
#
_cell.length_a   1.000
_cell.length_b   1.000
_cell.length_c   1.000
_cell.angle_alpha   90.00
_cell.angle_beta   90.00
_cell.angle_gamma   90.00
#
_symmetry.space_group_name_H-M   'P 1'
#
loop_
_entity.id
_entity.type
_entity.pdbx_description
1 polymer ?
#
loop_
_entity_poly.entity_id
_entity_poly.type
_entity_poly.pdbx_seq_one_letter_code
_entity_poly.pdbx_strand_id
1 'polypeptide(L)'
;MKSVISGGALVLVLAAGVVVFAAEVDYPLVGASGVYTLVNLHPDEQRHRLYSVNYQQSGLIPRCSKVAIESVDKRKMTFRLEGGPEYEYVFHNSLRDPIPKHLDKVFGKKCDKASVEKMSDVDRKGIRAGTVLPGMSKRGVTLAIGYPPEHATPSLDSDVWTYWKNRFGKLKVTFANGKVSEISD
;
A
#
# COMPACT_ATOMS: atom_id res chain seq x y z
N MET A 1 64.05 -40.10 -27.72
CA MET A 1 63.20 -40.43 -26.56
C MET A 1 62.37 -39.19 -26.22
N LYS A 2 61.15 -39.43 -25.77
CA LYS A 2 59.98 -38.54 -25.64
C LYS A 2 60.22 -37.33 -24.71
N SER A 3 59.58 -36.18 -25.02
CA SER A 3 59.07 -35.15 -24.08
C SER A 3 58.28 -34.12 -24.91
N VAL A 4 56.99 -34.34 -25.19
CA VAL A 4 55.79 -34.02 -24.38
C VAL A 4 55.55 -32.52 -24.24
N ILE A 5 54.59 -32.07 -25.07
CA ILE A 5 53.86 -30.80 -25.06
C ILE A 5 52.97 -30.77 -23.80
N SER A 6 52.91 -29.64 -23.10
CA SER A 6 51.80 -29.36 -22.18
C SER A 6 51.46 -27.87 -22.22
N GLY A 7 50.59 -27.51 -23.17
CA GLY A 7 49.91 -26.23 -23.20
C GLY A 7 48.60 -26.35 -22.43
N GLY A 8 48.56 -25.84 -21.21
CA GLY A 8 47.33 -25.75 -20.42
C GLY A 8 46.43 -24.64 -20.97
N ALA A 9 45.32 -25.02 -21.60
CA ALA A 9 44.26 -24.09 -21.97
C ALA A 9 43.42 -23.76 -20.72
N LEU A 10 43.53 -22.52 -20.24
CA LEU A 10 42.67 -21.98 -19.20
C LEU A 10 41.31 -21.64 -19.82
N VAL A 11 40.33 -22.53 -19.63
CA VAL A 11 38.93 -22.27 -20.02
C VAL A 11 38.32 -21.36 -18.97
N LEU A 12 38.22 -20.07 -19.28
CA LEU A 12 37.41 -19.12 -18.51
C LEU A 12 35.93 -19.44 -18.78
N VAL A 13 35.27 -20.11 -17.83
CA VAL A 13 33.81 -20.26 -17.85
C VAL A 13 33.21 -18.93 -17.38
N LEU A 14 32.85 -18.08 -18.33
CA LEU A 14 32.01 -16.90 -18.08
C LEU A 14 30.59 -17.38 -17.75
N ALA A 15 30.30 -17.52 -16.46
CA ALA A 15 28.94 -17.65 -15.97
C ALA A 15 28.21 -16.32 -16.24
N ALA A 16 27.49 -16.24 -17.35
CA ALA A 16 26.58 -15.15 -17.61
C ALA A 16 25.46 -15.21 -16.56
N GLY A 17 25.58 -14.39 -15.52
CA GLY A 17 24.51 -14.17 -14.55
C GLY A 17 23.30 -13.61 -15.29
N VAL A 18 22.23 -14.38 -15.37
CA VAL A 18 20.95 -13.90 -15.88
C VAL A 18 20.43 -12.87 -14.88
N VAL A 19 20.60 -11.59 -15.20
CA VAL A 19 19.94 -10.51 -14.47
C VAL A 19 18.47 -10.59 -14.84
N VAL A 20 17.67 -11.22 -13.97
CA VAL A 20 16.22 -11.21 -14.08
C VAL A 20 15.76 -9.80 -13.70
N PHE A 21 15.61 -8.94 -14.71
CA PHE A 21 14.92 -7.67 -14.51
C PHE A 21 13.47 -7.98 -14.12
N ALA A 22 13.05 -7.54 -12.94
CA ALA A 22 11.64 -7.60 -12.57
C ALA A 22 10.84 -6.88 -13.66
N ALA A 23 9.76 -7.52 -14.13
CA ALA A 23 8.90 -6.90 -15.13
C ALA A 23 8.30 -5.61 -14.52
N GLU A 24 8.80 -4.47 -14.98
CA GLU A 24 8.40 -3.15 -14.53
C GLU A 24 6.94 -2.91 -14.94
N VAL A 25 6.15 -2.39 -13.99
CA VAL A 25 4.78 -1.97 -14.25
C VAL A 25 4.82 -0.49 -14.58
N ASP A 26 4.33 -0.12 -15.76
CA ASP A 26 4.19 1.29 -16.13
C ASP A 26 3.19 1.97 -15.19
N TYR A 27 3.70 2.86 -14.34
CA TYR A 27 2.91 3.65 -13.41
C TYR A 27 3.37 5.12 -13.44
N PRO A 28 2.51 6.07 -13.86
CA PRO A 28 2.92 7.45 -14.15
C PRO A 28 3.51 8.26 -12.99
N LEU A 29 3.36 7.80 -11.75
CA LEU A 29 3.90 8.50 -10.58
C LEU A 29 5.33 8.06 -10.20
N VAL A 30 5.90 7.04 -10.86
CA VAL A 30 7.30 6.66 -10.67
C VAL A 30 8.23 7.82 -11.06
N GLY A 31 9.16 8.18 -10.17
CA GLY A 31 10.10 9.30 -10.35
C GLY A 31 9.46 10.69 -10.31
N ALA A 32 8.15 10.78 -10.12
CA ALA A 32 7.42 12.02 -10.25
C ALA A 32 7.42 12.82 -8.93
N SER A 33 7.60 14.14 -8.99
CA SER A 33 7.65 15.00 -7.79
C SER A 33 6.25 15.35 -7.24
N GLY A 34 6.16 15.65 -5.94
CA GLY A 34 4.89 16.09 -5.33
C GLY A 34 3.80 15.01 -5.33
N VAL A 35 4.18 13.77 -5.02
CA VAL A 35 3.24 12.66 -4.81
C VAL A 35 2.89 12.59 -3.33
N TYR A 36 1.64 12.28 -3.02
CA TYR A 36 1.11 12.22 -1.67
C TYR A 36 0.29 10.95 -1.45
N THR A 37 0.28 10.43 -0.22
CA THR A 37 -0.74 9.47 0.21
C THR A 37 -2.11 10.13 0.23
N LEU A 38 -3.14 9.46 -0.27
CA LEU A 38 -4.52 9.97 -0.34
C LEU A 38 -5.37 9.50 0.84
N VAL A 39 -5.00 8.35 1.42
CA VAL A 39 -5.58 7.72 2.61
C VAL A 39 -4.47 7.45 3.62
N ASN A 40 -4.83 7.19 4.88
CA ASN A 40 -3.88 6.68 5.86
C ASN A 40 -3.44 5.25 5.50
N LEU A 41 -2.16 4.96 5.73
CA LEU A 41 -1.58 3.64 5.53
C LEU A 41 -1.02 3.09 6.83
N HIS A 42 -1.09 1.76 6.98
CA HIS A 42 -0.76 1.07 8.22
C HIS A 42 0.41 0.11 8.02
N PRO A 43 1.66 0.60 8.03
CA PRO A 43 2.83 -0.24 7.85
C PRO A 43 3.16 -1.12 9.06
N ASP A 44 3.84 -2.21 8.76
CA ASP A 44 4.77 -2.86 9.68
C ASP A 44 6.01 -1.99 9.79
N GLU A 45 6.09 -1.17 10.85
CA GLU A 45 7.23 -0.26 11.06
C GLU A 45 8.54 -1.01 11.27
N GLN A 46 8.53 -2.22 11.83
CA GLN A 46 9.78 -2.96 12.07
C GLN A 46 10.38 -3.49 10.77
N ARG A 47 9.53 -3.82 9.79
CA ARG A 47 9.95 -4.37 8.49
C ARG A 47 9.95 -3.35 7.36
N HIS A 48 9.56 -2.11 7.65
CA HIS A 48 9.24 -1.08 6.67
C HIS A 48 8.40 -1.62 5.51
N ARG A 49 7.31 -2.32 5.84
CA ARG A 49 6.48 -3.01 4.84
C ARG A 49 4.99 -2.79 5.08
N LEU A 50 4.26 -2.54 4.01
CA LEU A 50 2.80 -2.51 3.99
C LEU A 50 2.28 -3.29 2.78
N TYR A 51 0.96 -3.46 2.71
CA TYR A 51 0.33 -4.35 1.74
C TYR A 51 -0.84 -3.66 1.06
N SER A 52 -1.18 -4.09 -0.15
CA SER A 52 -2.34 -3.56 -0.89
C SER A 52 -3.68 -3.75 -0.18
N VAL A 53 -3.75 -4.71 0.76
CA VAL A 53 -4.91 -4.91 1.63
C VAL A 53 -4.96 -3.98 2.84
N ASN A 54 -3.95 -3.12 3.00
CA ASN A 54 -3.73 -2.20 4.12
C ASN A 54 -4.02 -2.85 5.47
N TYR A 55 -3.26 -3.89 5.84
CA TYR A 55 -3.41 -4.53 7.15
C TYR A 55 -3.40 -3.45 8.23
N GLN A 56 -4.37 -3.48 9.15
CA GLN A 56 -4.56 -2.46 10.20
C GLN A 56 -3.55 -2.65 11.33
N GLN A 57 -2.27 -2.50 10.99
CA GLN A 57 -1.13 -2.56 11.89
C GLN A 57 -1.00 -1.25 12.68
N SER A 58 -0.17 -1.29 13.73
CA SER A 58 0.02 -0.16 14.64
C SER A 58 0.78 1.03 14.03
N GLY A 59 1.54 0.82 12.96
CA GLY A 59 2.18 1.90 12.22
C GLY A 59 1.15 2.82 11.57
N LEU A 60 1.54 4.07 11.35
CA LEU A 60 0.67 5.05 10.70
C LEU A 60 1.49 5.99 9.81
N ILE A 61 1.23 5.92 8.51
CA ILE A 61 1.60 6.95 7.55
C ILE A 61 0.33 7.77 7.29
N PRO A 62 0.22 9.00 7.81
CA PRO A 62 -0.96 9.81 7.63
C PRO A 62 -1.21 10.10 6.14
N ARG A 63 -2.48 10.27 5.76
CA ARG A 63 -2.84 10.88 4.47
C ARG A 63 -2.17 12.24 4.32
N CYS A 64 -1.95 12.64 3.08
CA CYS A 64 -1.17 13.82 2.70
C CYS A 64 0.31 13.76 3.07
N SER A 65 0.86 12.59 3.39
CA SER A 65 2.30 12.41 3.54
C SER A 65 2.94 12.47 2.15
N LYS A 66 3.97 13.30 1.98
CA LYS A 66 4.68 13.42 0.71
C LYS A 66 5.63 12.23 0.55
N VAL A 67 5.62 11.66 -0.65
CA VAL A 67 6.40 10.47 -0.99
C VAL A 67 7.11 10.62 -2.33
N ALA A 68 8.17 9.85 -2.52
CA ALA A 68 8.77 9.57 -3.82
C ALA A 68 8.52 8.10 -4.16
N ILE A 69 7.86 7.83 -5.29
CA ILE A 69 7.68 6.46 -5.77
C ILE A 69 8.89 6.11 -6.64
N GLU A 70 9.65 5.11 -6.21
CA GLU A 70 10.96 4.80 -6.78
C GLU A 70 10.87 3.69 -7.82
N SER A 71 10.03 2.68 -7.60
CA SER A 71 9.80 1.59 -8.56
C SER A 71 8.45 0.92 -8.34
N VAL A 72 7.91 0.32 -9.40
CA VAL A 72 6.73 -0.56 -9.35
C VAL A 72 7.00 -1.78 -10.21
N ASP A 73 6.85 -2.97 -9.64
CA ASP A 73 6.85 -4.23 -10.35
C ASP A 73 5.55 -5.01 -10.06
N LYS A 74 5.43 -6.25 -10.55
CA LYS A 74 4.22 -7.07 -10.37
C LYS A 74 3.97 -7.54 -8.92
N ARG A 75 4.97 -7.48 -8.04
CA ARG A 75 4.94 -7.98 -6.66
C ARG A 75 4.89 -6.85 -5.64
N LYS A 76 5.56 -5.73 -5.91
CA LYS A 76 5.63 -4.59 -4.97
C LYS A 76 5.89 -3.27 -5.67
N MET A 77 5.63 -2.20 -4.94
CA MET A 77 6.17 -0.87 -5.19
C MET A 77 7.14 -0.51 -4.06
N THR A 78 8.23 0.17 -4.38
CA THR A 78 9.08 0.82 -3.39
C THR A 78 8.81 2.32 -3.41
N PHE A 79 8.62 2.92 -2.24
CA PHE A 79 8.49 4.36 -2.09
C PHE A 79 9.20 4.87 -0.84
N ARG A 80 9.62 6.13 -0.87
CA ARG A 80 10.28 6.81 0.24
C ARG A 80 9.41 7.92 0.79
N LEU A 81 9.28 7.98 2.12
CA LEU A 81 8.67 9.13 2.78
C LEU A 81 9.64 10.32 2.76
N GLU A 82 9.13 11.52 2.51
CA GLU A 82 9.96 12.73 2.62
C GLU A 82 10.51 12.89 4.05
N GLY A 83 11.84 12.89 4.18
CA GLY A 83 12.52 12.95 5.49
C GLY A 83 12.39 11.67 6.34
N GLY A 84 11.87 10.58 5.78
CA GLY A 84 11.61 9.33 6.50
C GLY A 84 12.21 8.10 5.81
N PRO A 85 11.83 6.90 6.28
CA PRO A 85 12.33 5.66 5.71
C PRO A 85 11.71 5.35 4.34
N GLU A 86 12.33 4.39 3.67
CA GLU A 86 11.80 3.72 2.48
C GLU A 86 10.92 2.55 2.92
N TYR A 87 9.82 2.32 2.22
CA TYR A 87 8.88 1.22 2.47
C TYR A 87 8.67 0.35 1.23
N GLU A 88 8.49 -0.95 1.48
CA GLU A 88 7.95 -1.89 0.51
C GLU A 88 6.42 -1.94 0.60
N TYR A 89 5.73 -1.56 -0.47
CA TYR A 89 4.29 -1.73 -0.65
C TYR A 89 4.02 -3.02 -1.44
N VAL A 90 3.69 -4.11 -0.75
CA VAL A 90 3.53 -5.42 -1.36
C VAL A 90 2.10 -5.62 -1.90
N PHE A 91 1.99 -6.01 -3.16
CA PHE A 91 0.71 -6.37 -3.77
C PHE A 91 0.30 -7.76 -3.25
N HIS A 92 -0.79 -7.79 -2.48
CA HIS A 92 -1.32 -9.03 -1.93
C HIS A 92 -1.91 -9.91 -3.04
N ASN A 93 -1.78 -11.22 -2.91
CA ASN A 93 -2.27 -12.19 -3.93
C ASN A 93 -3.79 -12.13 -4.17
N SER A 94 -4.55 -11.50 -3.28
CA SER A 94 -5.99 -11.29 -3.44
C SER A 94 -6.37 -9.92 -3.99
N LEU A 95 -5.39 -9.11 -4.41
CA LEU A 95 -5.64 -7.85 -5.11
C LEU A 95 -6.34 -8.16 -6.44
N ARG A 96 -7.53 -7.59 -6.62
CA ARG A 96 -8.35 -7.80 -7.82
C ARG A 96 -8.18 -6.69 -8.86
N ASP A 97 -7.93 -5.47 -8.41
CA ASP A 97 -7.71 -4.35 -9.30
C ASP A 97 -6.33 -4.44 -9.98
N PRO A 98 -6.20 -3.97 -11.24
CA PRO A 98 -4.91 -3.72 -11.85
C PRO A 98 -4.05 -2.81 -10.96
N ILE A 99 -2.75 -3.09 -10.86
CA ILE A 99 -1.82 -2.38 -9.97
C ILE A 99 -1.92 -0.84 -10.12
N PRO A 100 -1.89 -0.24 -11.33
CA PRO A 100 -2.04 1.21 -11.47
C PRO A 100 -3.35 1.74 -10.88
N LYS A 101 -4.48 1.08 -11.18
CA LYS A 101 -5.81 1.46 -10.68
C LYS A 101 -5.88 1.38 -9.15
N HIS A 102 -5.25 0.36 -8.55
CA HIS A 102 -5.15 0.26 -7.09
C HIS A 102 -4.33 1.41 -6.52
N LEU A 103 -3.17 1.71 -7.11
CA LEU A 103 -2.28 2.77 -6.64
C LEU A 103 -2.92 4.16 -6.79
N ASP A 104 -3.75 4.41 -7.80
CA ASP A 104 -4.49 5.67 -7.98
C ASP A 104 -5.47 5.96 -6.83
N LYS A 105 -5.93 4.93 -6.10
CA LYS A 105 -6.74 5.10 -4.88
C LYS A 105 -5.89 5.56 -3.69
N VAL A 106 -4.59 5.28 -3.71
CA VAL A 106 -3.68 5.38 -2.57
C VAL A 106 -2.72 6.55 -2.69
N PHE A 107 -2.27 6.87 -3.91
CA PHE A 107 -1.28 7.91 -4.19
C PHE A 107 -1.78 8.87 -5.25
N GLY A 108 -1.41 10.14 -5.14
CA GLY A 108 -1.77 11.15 -6.14
C GLY A 108 -0.98 12.44 -6.03
N LYS A 109 -1.15 13.31 -7.03
CA LYS A 109 -0.45 14.61 -7.13
C LYS A 109 -1.02 15.72 -6.23
N LYS A 110 -2.20 15.50 -5.65
CA LYS A 110 -2.90 16.49 -4.83
C LYS A 110 -3.53 15.79 -3.63
N CYS A 111 -3.30 16.35 -2.45
CA CYS A 111 -4.02 15.94 -1.26
C CYS A 111 -4.97 17.03 -0.80
N ASP A 112 -6.27 16.77 -0.92
CA ASP A 112 -7.32 17.72 -0.56
C ASP A 112 -7.54 17.74 0.97
N LYS A 113 -6.80 18.62 1.67
CA LYS A 113 -6.96 18.85 3.12
C LYS A 113 -8.27 19.55 3.45
N ALA A 114 -8.69 20.51 2.63
CA ALA A 114 -9.91 21.30 2.83
C ALA A 114 -11.17 20.43 2.83
N SER A 115 -11.21 19.36 2.02
CA SER A 115 -12.34 18.42 2.04
C SER A 115 -12.47 17.62 3.33
N VAL A 116 -11.41 17.47 4.11
CA VAL A 116 -11.45 16.82 5.43
C VAL A 116 -11.92 17.80 6.50
N GLU A 117 -11.51 19.07 6.41
CA GLU A 117 -11.95 20.12 7.34
C GLU A 117 -13.46 20.30 7.34
N LYS A 118 -14.12 20.08 6.20
CA LYS A 118 -15.58 20.13 6.04
C LYS A 118 -16.33 18.87 6.51
N MET A 119 -15.62 17.80 6.88
CA MET A 119 -16.27 16.57 7.37
C MET A 119 -16.73 16.73 8.82
N SER A 120 -17.52 15.77 9.32
CA SER A 120 -17.96 15.76 10.72
C SER A 120 -16.80 15.66 11.70
N ASP A 121 -16.99 16.12 12.94
CA ASP A 121 -15.96 16.09 13.98
C ASP A 121 -15.41 14.67 14.23
N VAL A 122 -16.30 13.68 14.20
CA VAL A 122 -15.94 12.27 14.38
C VAL A 122 -15.14 11.72 13.20
N ASP A 123 -15.46 12.11 11.97
CA ASP A 123 -14.65 11.77 10.80
C ASP A 123 -13.26 12.37 10.91
N ARG A 124 -13.17 13.67 11.24
CA ARG A 124 -11.87 14.35 11.40
C ARG A 124 -11.04 13.70 12.51
N LYS A 125 -11.67 13.26 13.61
CA LYS A 125 -11.01 12.55 14.71
C LYS A 125 -10.49 11.18 14.27
N GLY A 126 -11.32 10.37 13.62
CA GLY A 126 -10.90 9.04 13.13
C GLY A 126 -9.78 9.13 12.09
N ILE A 127 -9.89 10.08 11.16
CA ILE A 127 -8.86 10.33 10.14
C ILE A 127 -7.53 10.73 10.78
N ARG A 128 -7.53 11.64 11.77
CA ARG A 128 -6.28 12.01 12.47
C ARG A 128 -5.69 10.83 13.26
N ALA A 129 -6.54 10.01 13.86
CA ALA A 129 -6.12 8.91 14.70
C ALA A 129 -5.76 7.63 13.93
N GLY A 130 -6.07 7.55 12.62
CA GLY A 130 -5.87 6.32 11.86
C GLY A 130 -6.79 5.18 12.31
N THR A 131 -8.03 5.49 12.70
CA THR A 131 -8.95 4.48 13.24
C THR A 131 -10.41 4.78 12.92
N VAL A 132 -11.24 3.76 13.05
CA VAL A 132 -12.68 3.84 12.86
C VAL A 132 -13.36 4.18 14.18
N LEU A 133 -14.31 5.11 14.14
CA LEU A 133 -15.10 5.54 15.29
C LEU A 133 -16.60 5.44 14.96
N PRO A 134 -17.46 5.13 15.95
CA PRO A 134 -18.91 5.19 15.76
C PRO A 134 -19.37 6.53 15.21
N GLY A 135 -20.29 6.52 14.25
CA GLY A 135 -20.84 7.71 13.60
C GLY A 135 -20.04 8.24 12.40
N MET A 136 -18.85 7.70 12.12
CA MET A 136 -18.08 8.07 10.93
C MET A 136 -18.85 7.76 9.64
N SER A 137 -18.68 8.60 8.62
CA SER A 137 -19.15 8.31 7.27
C SER A 137 -18.29 7.25 6.59
N LYS A 138 -18.85 6.53 5.61
CA LYS A 138 -18.09 5.62 4.72
C LYS A 138 -16.83 6.29 4.15
N ARG A 139 -16.95 7.52 3.67
CA ARG A 139 -15.81 8.33 3.20
C ARG A 139 -14.78 8.58 4.31
N GLY A 140 -15.23 8.90 5.52
CA GLY A 140 -14.36 9.08 6.68
C GLY A 140 -13.55 7.82 6.98
N VAL A 141 -14.21 6.66 6.96
CA VAL A 141 -13.56 5.35 7.16
C VAL A 141 -12.49 5.11 6.10
N THR A 142 -12.80 5.33 4.82
CA THR A 142 -11.81 5.17 3.74
C THR A 142 -10.60 6.07 3.91
N LEU A 143 -10.79 7.33 4.30
CA LEU A 143 -9.68 8.26 4.52
C LEU A 143 -8.87 7.91 5.78
N ALA A 144 -9.52 7.35 6.81
CA ALA A 144 -8.91 7.03 8.09
C ALA A 144 -8.12 5.73 8.10
N ILE A 145 -8.57 4.71 7.37
CA ILE A 145 -7.97 3.37 7.41
C ILE A 145 -7.77 2.72 6.03
N GLY A 146 -8.01 3.48 4.95
CA GLY A 146 -7.89 3.00 3.57
C GLY A 146 -9.15 2.31 3.04
N TYR A 147 -9.09 1.93 1.77
CA TYR A 147 -10.14 1.15 1.13
C TYR A 147 -10.17 -0.28 1.69
N PRO A 148 -11.37 -0.85 1.96
CA PRO A 148 -11.45 -2.25 2.33
C PRO A 148 -11.06 -3.12 1.12
N PRO A 149 -10.37 -4.26 1.33
CA PRO A 149 -9.95 -5.10 0.21
C PRO A 149 -11.13 -5.70 -0.55
N GLU A 150 -11.09 -5.67 -1.88
CA GLU A 150 -12.24 -6.02 -2.74
C GLU A 150 -12.68 -7.49 -2.60
N HIS A 151 -11.76 -8.37 -2.22
CA HIS A 151 -12.07 -9.78 -1.97
C HIS A 151 -12.86 -10.01 -0.69
N ALA A 152 -12.75 -9.10 0.30
CA ALA A 152 -13.46 -9.16 1.57
C ALA A 152 -14.70 -8.22 1.60
N THR A 153 -14.64 -7.13 0.83
CA THR A 153 -15.72 -6.15 0.63
C THR A 153 -15.90 -5.87 -0.86
N PRO A 154 -16.72 -6.66 -1.58
CA PRO A 154 -16.87 -6.53 -3.03
C PRO A 154 -17.48 -5.22 -3.51
N SER A 155 -18.26 -4.54 -2.66
CA SER A 155 -18.88 -3.25 -2.97
C SER A 155 -18.79 -2.29 -1.78
N LEU A 156 -18.41 -1.04 -2.04
CA LEU A 156 -18.42 0.04 -1.05
C LEU A 156 -19.85 0.48 -0.69
N ASP A 157 -20.85 0.12 -1.49
CA ASP A 157 -22.26 0.38 -1.18
C ASP A 157 -22.79 -0.57 -0.09
N SER A 158 -22.10 -1.68 0.19
CA SER A 158 -22.47 -2.63 1.25
C SER A 158 -22.52 -1.97 2.62
N ASP A 159 -23.44 -2.42 3.47
CA ASP A 159 -23.55 -1.96 4.86
C ASP A 159 -22.54 -2.60 5.80
N VAL A 160 -21.76 -3.58 5.34
CA VAL A 160 -20.67 -4.18 6.13
C VAL A 160 -19.41 -4.17 5.29
N TRP A 161 -18.36 -3.54 5.83
CA TRP A 161 -17.01 -3.58 5.27
C TRP A 161 -16.13 -4.44 6.15
N THR A 162 -15.45 -5.41 5.54
CA THR A 162 -14.45 -6.26 6.20
C THR A 162 -13.05 -5.83 5.80
N TYR A 163 -12.25 -5.53 6.81
CA TYR A 163 -10.82 -5.24 6.77
C TYR A 163 -10.03 -6.38 7.42
N TRP A 164 -8.71 -6.34 7.25
CA TRP A 164 -7.79 -7.26 7.91
C TRP A 164 -6.92 -6.51 8.92
N LYS A 165 -6.92 -6.95 10.18
CA LYS A 165 -5.99 -6.43 11.20
C LYS A 165 -4.56 -6.92 10.94
N ASN A 166 -4.46 -8.18 10.51
CA ASN A 166 -3.24 -8.84 10.11
C ASN A 166 -3.62 -10.05 9.23
N ARG A 167 -2.68 -10.99 9.03
CA ARG A 167 -2.92 -12.19 8.19
C ARG A 167 -4.06 -13.09 8.69
N PHE A 168 -4.44 -12.98 9.96
CA PHE A 168 -5.44 -13.84 10.61
C PHE A 168 -6.64 -13.06 11.15
N GLY A 169 -6.40 -11.90 11.76
CA GLY A 169 -7.42 -11.06 12.38
C GLY A 169 -8.19 -10.24 11.35
N LYS A 170 -9.50 -10.11 11.55
CA LYS A 170 -10.39 -9.26 10.76
C LYS A 170 -10.87 -8.07 11.58
N LEU A 171 -11.37 -7.07 10.90
CA LEU A 171 -12.10 -5.94 11.48
C LEU A 171 -13.32 -5.72 10.60
N LYS A 172 -14.52 -5.81 11.18
CA LYS A 172 -15.78 -5.51 10.51
C LYS A 172 -16.28 -4.14 10.95
N VAL A 173 -16.71 -3.36 9.97
CA VAL A 173 -17.32 -2.05 10.16
C VAL A 173 -18.72 -2.12 9.58
N THR A 174 -19.73 -2.04 10.44
CA THR A 174 -21.15 -2.07 10.04
C THR A 174 -21.68 -0.66 9.97
N PHE A 175 -22.42 -0.34 8.91
CA PHE A 175 -23.02 0.95 8.65
C PHE A 175 -24.54 0.87 8.77
N ALA A 176 -25.14 1.91 9.34
CA ALA A 176 -26.57 2.19 9.26
C ALA A 176 -26.74 3.61 8.73
N ASN A 177 -27.56 3.78 7.70
CA ASN A 177 -27.77 5.09 7.04
C ASN A 177 -26.46 5.78 6.63
N GLY A 178 -25.50 4.99 6.10
CA GLY A 178 -24.20 5.49 5.63
C GLY A 178 -23.20 5.90 6.72
N LYS A 179 -23.51 5.63 8.00
CA LYS A 179 -22.65 5.94 9.15
C LYS A 179 -22.29 4.68 9.94
N VAL A 180 -21.09 4.64 10.50
CA VAL A 180 -20.64 3.52 11.35
C VAL A 180 -21.58 3.36 12.54
N SER A 181 -22.16 2.18 12.67
CA SER A 181 -23.07 1.78 13.74
C SER A 181 -22.43 0.78 14.70
N GLU A 182 -21.52 -0.06 14.19
CA GLU A 182 -20.84 -1.09 14.96
C GLU A 182 -19.44 -1.35 14.39
N ILE A 183 -18.51 -1.72 15.28
CA ILE A 183 -17.15 -2.13 14.95
C ILE A 183 -16.88 -3.43 15.72
N SER A 184 -16.47 -4.50 15.03
CA SER A 184 -16.15 -5.80 15.66
C SER A 184 -14.86 -6.42 15.09
N ASP A 185 -14.09 -7.11 15.92
CA ASP A 185 -12.80 -7.73 15.58
C ASP A 185 -12.64 -9.20 16.03
#